data_AF-A0A957QKT7-F1
#
_entry.id   AF-A0A957QKT7-F1
#
_cell.length_a   1.000
_cell.length_b   1.000
_cell.length_c   1.000
_cell.angle_alpha   90.00
_cell.angle_beta   90.00
_cell.angle_gamma   90.00
#
_symmetry.space_group_name_H-M   'P 1'
#
loop_
_entity.id
_entity.type
_entity.pdbx_description
1 polymer ?
#
loop_
_entity_poly.entity_id
_entity_poly.type
_entity_poly.pdbx_seq_one_letter_code
_entity_poly.pdbx_strand_id
1 'polypeptide(L)' 'MIGSHLGKAAFRIGFFLFTMSGLLAFFTEAGTAERVISQVMLVVSILFLLLIIILVRVGR' A
#
# COMPACT_ATOMS: atom_id res chain seq x y z
N MET A 1 -16.62 1.99 9.18
CA MET A 1 -16.69 1.87 10.66
C MET A 1 -15.41 1.24 11.21
N ILE A 2 -14.27 1.93 11.09
CA ILE A 2 -13.01 1.49 11.70
C ILE A 2 -12.65 2.57 12.73
N GLY A 3 -12.35 2.16 13.97
CA GLY A 3 -11.92 3.11 15.00
C GLY A 3 -10.66 3.87 14.59
N SER A 4 -10.54 5.14 15.00
CA SER A 4 -9.43 6.04 14.62
C SER A 4 -8.04 5.41 14.80
N HIS A 5 -7.85 4.59 15.85
CA HIS A 5 -6.61 3.86 16.09
C HIS A 5 -6.29 2.81 15.02
N LEU A 6 -7.28 1.99 14.64
CA LEU A 6 -7.14 0.97 13.59
C LEU A 6 -6.92 1.60 12.21
N GLY A 7 -7.61 2.71 11.90
CA GLY A 7 -7.41 3.43 10.64
C GLY A 7 -5.98 3.98 10.51
N LYS A 8 -5.43 4.55 11.59
CA LYS A 8 -4.03 5.02 11.60
C LYS A 8 -3.02 3.88 11.47
N ALA A 9 -3.25 2.75 12.16
CA ALA A 9 -2.38 1.58 12.06
C ALA A 9 -2.39 0.99 10.64
N ALA A 10 -3.58 0.78 10.07
CA ALA A 10 -3.74 0.27 8.71
C ALA A 10 -3.11 1.23 7.68
N PHE A 11 -3.30 2.54 7.83
CA PHE A 11 -2.67 3.53 6.94
C PHE A 11 -1.15 3.46 6.99
N ARG A 12 -0.54 3.36 8.19
CA ARG A 12 0.92 3.24 8.34
C ARG A 12 1.47 1.99 7.66
N ILE A 13 0.78 0.85 7.81
CA ILE A 13 1.17 -0.40 7.17
C ILE A 13 1.05 -0.28 5.64
N GLY A 14 -0.08 0.23 5.14
CA GLY A 14 -0.29 0.43 3.71
C GLY A 14 0.75 1.38 3.10
N PHE A 15 1.09 2.46 3.81
CA PHE A 15 2.07 3.44 3.37
C PHE A 15 3.49 2.87 3.35
N PHE A 16 3.84 2.05 4.35
CA PHE A 16 5.11 1.33 4.37
C PHE A 16 5.24 0.38 3.18
N LEU A 17 4.20 -0.43 2.91
CA LEU A 17 4.17 -1.33 1.77
C LEU A 17 4.28 -0.58 0.44
N PHE A 18 3.56 0.53 0.30
CA PHE A 18 3.63 1.39 -0.89
C PHE A 18 5.04 1.93 -1.11
N THR A 19 5.67 2.44 -0.06
CA THR A 19 7.01 3.03 -0.15
C THR A 19 8.06 1.96 -0.50
N MET A 20 8.03 0.82 0.19
CA MET A 20 9.00 -0.26 -0.04
C MET A 20 8.82 -0.92 -1.39
N SER A 21 7.59 -1.20 -1.81
CA SER A 21 7.33 -1.75 -3.15
C SER A 21 7.70 -0.77 -4.26
N GLY A 22 7.52 0.54 -4.05
CA GLY A 22 7.98 1.59 -4.96
C GLY A 22 9.50 1.65 -5.08
N LEU A 23 10.21 1.62 -3.96
CA LEU A 23 11.67 1.57 -3.94
C LEU A 23 12.18 0.30 -4.65
N LEU A 24 11.66 -0.87 -4.28
CA LEU A 24 12.06 -2.12 -4.92
C LEU A 24 11.75 -2.11 -6.42
N ALA A 25 10.55 -1.69 -6.84
CA ALA A 25 10.21 -1.61 -8.26
C ALA A 25 11.10 -0.63 -9.05
N PHE A 26 11.64 0.39 -8.39
CA PHE A 26 12.55 1.37 -9.00
C PHE A 26 14.00 0.87 -9.08
N PHE A 27 14.50 0.21 -8.03
CA PHE A 27 15.89 -0.24 -7.94
C PHE A 27 16.13 -1.64 -8.51
N THR A 28 15.09 -2.45 -8.73
CA THR A 28 15.23 -3.81 -9.29
C THR A 28 15.30 -3.81 -10.81
N GLU A 29 16.15 -4.67 -11.34
CA GLU A 29 16.36 -4.80 -12.79
C GLU A 29 15.11 -5.30 -13.51
N ALA A 30 14.93 -4.80 -14.74
CA ALA A 30 13.84 -5.23 -15.61
C ALA A 30 14.01 -6.69 -16.04
N GLY A 31 12.91 -7.45 -16.05
CA GLY A 31 12.92 -8.87 -16.41
C GLY A 31 13.14 -9.83 -15.25
N THR A 32 13.28 -9.34 -14.01
CA THR A 32 13.34 -10.17 -12.80
C THR A 32 11.96 -10.39 -12.19
N ALA A 33 11.77 -11.54 -11.54
CA ALA A 33 10.55 -11.83 -10.79
C ALA A 33 10.32 -10.80 -9.65
N GLU A 34 11.42 -10.33 -9.03
CA GLU A 34 11.38 -9.34 -7.95
C GLU A 34 10.73 -8.02 -8.39
N ARG A 35 11.07 -7.53 -9.60
CA ARG A 35 10.46 -6.31 -10.14
C ARG A 35 8.97 -6.48 -10.40
N VAL A 36 8.56 -7.62 -10.96
CA VAL A 36 7.15 -7.91 -11.24
C VAL A 36 6.34 -7.97 -9.93
N ILE A 37 6.85 -8.68 -8.92
CA ILE A 37 6.21 -8.77 -7.61
C ILE A 37 6.12 -7.39 -6.96
N SER A 38 7.19 -6.59 -7.04
CA SER A 38 7.21 -5.23 -6.50
C SER A 38 6.17 -4.32 -7.17
N GLN A 39 6.01 -4.42 -8.49
CA GLN A 39 4.99 -3.69 -9.23
C GLN A 39 3.56 -4.11 -8.85
N VAL A 40 3.32 -5.41 -8.71
CA VAL A 40 2.01 -5.92 -8.26
C VAL A 40 1.71 -5.43 -6.84
N MET A 41 2.69 -5.53 -5.93
CA MET A 41 2.54 -5.04 -4.57
C MET A 41 2.34 -3.53 -4.48
N LEU A 42 2.94 -2.77 -5.39
CA LEU A 42 2.68 -1.33 -5.52
C LEU A 42 1.21 -1.07 -5.83
N VAL A 43 0.64 -1.76 -6.82
CA VAL A 43 -0.78 -1.62 -7.18
C VAL A 43 -1.68 -2.03 -6.02
N VAL A 44 -1.40 -3.16 -5.37
CA VAL A 44 -2.18 -3.66 -4.22
C VAL A 44 -2.14 -2.67 -3.06
N SER A 45 -0.97 -2.10 -2.74
CA SER A 45 -0.84 -1.13 -1.65
C SER A 45 -1.60 0.18 -1.93
N ILE A 46 -1.63 0.65 -3.19
CA ILE A 46 -2.46 1.80 -3.60
C ILE A 46 -3.94 1.50 -3.37
N LEU A 47 -4.42 0.34 -3.84
CA LEU A 47 -5.82 -0.07 -3.66
C LEU A 47 -6.19 -0.19 -2.18
N PHE A 48 -5.30 -0.76 -1.37
CA PHE A 48 -5.48 -0.88 0.07
C PHE A 48 -5.56 0.51 0.74
N LEU A 49 -4.66 1.43 0.40
CA LEU A 49 -4.69 2.80 0.93
C LEU A 49 -5.98 3.53 0.55
N LEU A 50 -6.43 3.42 -0.71
CA LEU A 50 -7.71 3.97 -1.15
C LEU A 50 -8.88 3.41 -0.35
N LEU A 51 -8.90 2.10 -0.12
CA LEU A 51 -9.93 1.43 0.67
C LEU A 51 -9.94 1.93 2.12
N ILE A 52 -8.77 2.08 2.76
CA ILE A 52 -8.68 2.66 4.11
C ILE A 52 -9.18 4.10 4.13
N ILE A 53 -8.82 4.92 3.15
CA ILE A 53 -9.29 6.30 3.03
C ILE A 53 -10.83 6.34 2.95
N ILE A 54 -11.43 5.50 2.10
CA ILE A 54 -12.89 5.39 1.94
C ILE A 54 -13.52 4.92 3.26
N LEU A 55 -13.01 3.87 3.90
CA LEU A 55 -13.58 3.33 5.14
C LEU A 55 -13.49 4.30 6.32
N VAL A 56 -12.43 5.10 6.39
CA VAL A 56 -12.28 6.17 7.38
C VAL A 56 -13.20 7.33 7.04
N ARG A 57 -13.37 7.69 5.76
CA ARG A 57 -14.23 8.80 5.32
C ARG A 57 -15.71 8.51 5.52
N VAL A 58 -16.16 7.29 5.18
CA VAL A 58 -17.56 6.83 5.33
C VAL A 58 -17.86 6.46 6.79
N GLY A 59 -16.83 6.11 7.57
CA GLY A 59 -16.96 5.80 9.00
C GLY A 59 -16.88 7.00 9.94
N ARG A 60 -16.71 8.22 9.41
CA ARG A 60 -16.96 9.48 10.14
C ARG A 60 -18.45 9.80 10.07
#